data_AF-A0A9P7BKQ0-F1
#
_entry.id   AF-A0A9P7BKQ0-F1
#
_cell.length_a   1.000
_cell.length_b   1.000
_cell.length_c   1.000
_cell.angle_alpha   90.00
_cell.angle_beta   90.00
_cell.angle_gamma   90.00
#
_symmetry.space_group_name_H-M   'P 1'
#
loop_
_entity.id
_entity.type
_entity.pdbx_description
1 polymer ?
#
loop_
_entity_poly.entity_id
_entity_poly.type
_entity_poly.pdbx_seq_one_letter_code
_entity_poly.pdbx_strand_id
1 'polypeptide(L)'
;MSDEEDYMSLKFLEEAKSFENENKKESYSERRKRQLREQQQKAYIKPRHILEQEERERGLQTSVDNDNKGMKMLMKMGFKKGNALGKKGTEGIMEPIKVDLKTGRQGIGMESELRKREREEEEEMERKKVKIDPDDFRAIMAQRAKESQHMRH
;
A
#
# COMPACT_ATOMS: atom_id res chain seq x y z
N MET A 1 -18.12 26.08 -32.10
CA MET A 1 -18.31 25.17 -33.23
C MET A 1 -17.70 23.86 -32.81
N SER A 2 -18.56 22.85 -32.62
CA SER A 2 -18.33 21.44 -32.28
C SER A 2 -17.37 21.10 -31.13
N ASP A 3 -17.87 21.19 -29.89
CA ASP A 3 -17.54 20.22 -28.84
C ASP A 3 -18.26 18.90 -29.18
N GLU A 4 -17.87 18.28 -30.29
CA GLU A 4 -18.33 16.93 -30.63
C GLU A 4 -17.55 15.99 -29.73
N GLU A 5 -18.27 15.32 -28.81
CA GLU A 5 -17.72 14.22 -28.02
C GLU A 5 -16.93 13.29 -28.94
N ASP A 6 -15.60 13.26 -28.76
CA ASP A 6 -14.65 12.62 -29.65
C ASP A 6 -15.06 11.16 -29.88
N TYR A 7 -15.64 10.89 -31.05
CA TYR A 7 -16.35 9.67 -31.40
C TYR A 7 -15.42 8.43 -31.39
N MET A 8 -14.11 8.63 -31.34
CA MET A 8 -13.11 7.56 -31.22
C MET A 8 -12.43 7.48 -29.85
N SER A 9 -12.93 8.20 -28.84
CA SER A 9 -12.37 8.14 -27.49
C SER A 9 -12.69 6.83 -26.76
N LEU A 10 -11.78 6.37 -25.89
CA LEU A 10 -11.95 5.17 -25.06
C LEU A 10 -13.12 5.25 -24.07
N LYS A 11 -13.69 6.44 -23.88
CA LYS A 11 -14.79 6.72 -22.94
C LYS A 11 -16.01 5.83 -23.22
N PHE A 12 -16.38 5.65 -24.48
CA PHE A 12 -17.50 4.79 -24.87
C PHE A 12 -17.24 3.30 -24.61
N LEU A 13 -15.99 2.85 -24.78
CA LEU A 13 -15.60 1.47 -24.48
C LEU A 13 -15.52 1.20 -22.97
N GLU A 14 -15.09 2.18 -22.19
CA GLU A 14 -15.09 2.11 -20.72
C GLU A 14 -16.53 2.10 -20.18
N GLU A 15 -17.41 2.94 -20.74
CA GLU A 15 -18.83 3.01 -20.39
C GLU A 15 -19.58 1.71 -20.77
N ALA A 16 -19.30 1.15 -21.94
CA ALA A 16 -19.84 -0.16 -22.33
C ALA A 16 -19.35 -1.27 -21.39
N LYS A 17 -18.05 -1.27 -21.03
CA LYS A 17 -17.48 -2.24 -20.07
C LYS A 17 -18.06 -2.06 -18.67
N SER A 18 -18.29 -0.84 -18.19
CA SER A 18 -18.93 -0.62 -16.89
C SER A 18 -20.36 -1.14 -16.90
N PHE A 19 -21.13 -0.86 -17.97
CA PHE A 19 -22.49 -1.37 -18.12
C PHE A 19 -22.54 -2.91 -18.19
N GLU A 20 -21.60 -3.54 -18.89
CA GLU A 20 -21.47 -5.01 -18.90
C GLU A 20 -21.14 -5.56 -17.50
N ASN A 21 -20.21 -4.95 -16.77
CA ASN A 21 -19.82 -5.39 -15.44
C ASN A 21 -20.95 -5.24 -14.41
N GLU A 22 -21.77 -4.18 -14.51
CA GLU A 22 -22.91 -3.95 -13.63
C GLU A 22 -24.04 -4.96 -13.84
N ASN A 23 -24.28 -5.34 -15.10
CA ASN A 23 -25.36 -6.27 -15.45
C ASN A 23 -24.94 -7.75 -15.49
N LYS A 24 -23.64 -8.03 -15.31
CA LYS A 24 -23.11 -9.39 -15.31
C LYS A 24 -23.56 -10.15 -14.07
N LYS A 25 -24.53 -11.06 -14.24
CA LYS A 25 -24.93 -11.99 -13.20
C LYS A 25 -23.81 -13.02 -12.98
N GLU A 26 -23.24 -13.05 -11.78
CA GLU A 26 -22.26 -14.07 -11.39
C GLU A 26 -22.85 -15.47 -11.61
N SER A 27 -22.07 -16.33 -12.27
CA SER A 27 -22.40 -17.75 -12.40
C SER A 27 -22.41 -18.44 -11.02
N TYR A 28 -23.11 -19.57 -10.91
CA TYR A 28 -23.14 -20.36 -9.67
C TYR A 28 -21.74 -20.74 -9.18
N SER A 29 -20.83 -21.10 -10.09
CA SER A 29 -19.43 -21.43 -9.77
C SER A 29 -18.66 -20.21 -9.23
N GLU A 30 -18.89 -19.03 -9.81
CA GLU A 30 -18.26 -17.78 -9.38
C GLU A 30 -18.75 -17.36 -7.99
N ARG A 31 -20.07 -17.42 -7.75
CA ARG A 31 -20.69 -17.18 -6.44
C ARG A 31 -20.11 -18.10 -5.37
N ARG A 32 -20.02 -19.40 -5.66
CA ARG A 32 -19.44 -20.38 -4.73
C ARG A 32 -17.98 -20.08 -4.42
N LYS A 33 -17.17 -19.74 -5.44
CA LYS A 33 -15.76 -19.36 -5.26
C LYS A 33 -15.60 -18.08 -4.44
N ARG A 34 -16.49 -17.09 -4.62
CA ARG A 34 -16.53 -15.87 -3.82
C ARG A 34 -16.86 -16.19 -2.36
N GLN A 35 -17.90 -16.97 -2.09
CA GLN A 35 -18.27 -17.37 -0.72
C GLN A 35 -17.12 -18.13 -0.03
N LEU A 36 -16.43 -19.03 -0.73
CA LEU A 36 -15.28 -19.75 -0.18
C LEU A 36 -14.14 -18.79 0.17
N ARG A 37 -13.84 -17.80 -0.69
CA ARG A 37 -12.83 -16.76 -0.40
C ARG A 37 -13.22 -15.90 0.80
N GLU A 38 -14.47 -15.47 0.87
CA GLU A 38 -14.97 -14.68 2.01
C GLU A 38 -14.90 -15.49 3.32
N GLN A 39 -15.22 -16.79 3.29
CA GLN A 39 -15.07 -17.67 4.44
C GLN A 39 -13.61 -17.84 4.86
N GLN A 40 -12.70 -18.05 3.89
CA GLN A 40 -11.25 -18.14 4.16
C GLN A 40 -10.72 -16.84 4.77
N GLN A 41 -11.14 -15.68 4.25
CA GLN A 41 -10.75 -14.37 4.80
C GLN A 41 -11.27 -14.16 6.22
N LYS A 42 -12.53 -14.55 6.51
CA LYS A 42 -13.11 -14.45 7.86
C LYS A 42 -12.47 -15.43 8.85
N ALA A 43 -12.06 -16.60 8.37
CA ALA A 43 -11.38 -17.61 9.19
C ALA A 43 -9.88 -17.32 9.41
N TYR A 44 -9.32 -16.35 8.70
CA TYR A 44 -7.91 -16.02 8.82
C TYR A 44 -7.63 -15.30 10.15
N ILE A 45 -6.88 -15.97 11.02
CA ILE A 45 -6.40 -15.40 12.28
C ILE A 45 -4.98 -14.87 12.05
N LYS A 46 -4.79 -13.57 12.27
CA LYS A 46 -3.45 -12.96 12.19
C LYS A 46 -2.53 -13.61 13.23
N PRO A 47 -1.27 -13.93 12.88
CA PRO A 47 -0.32 -14.44 13.84
C PRO A 47 0.02 -13.38 14.89
N ARG A 48 0.33 -13.84 16.11
CA ARG A 48 0.52 -12.98 17.28
C ARG A 48 1.54 -11.86 17.08
N HIS A 49 2.65 -12.12 16.40
CA HIS A 49 3.69 -11.11 16.16
C HIS A 49 3.18 -9.91 15.32
N ILE A 50 2.27 -10.15 14.37
CA ILE A 50 1.67 -9.09 13.55
C ILE A 50 0.71 -8.27 14.41
N LEU A 51 -0.10 -8.92 15.25
CA LEU A 51 -1.01 -8.24 16.16
C LEU A 51 -0.24 -7.34 17.15
N GLU A 52 0.82 -7.86 17.77
CA GLU A 52 1.67 -7.08 18.69
C GLU A 52 2.36 -5.90 17.99
N GLN A 53 2.77 -6.06 16.74
CA GLN A 53 3.32 -4.96 15.93
C GLN A 53 2.27 -3.89 15.64
N GLU A 54 1.08 -4.29 15.18
CA GLU A 54 -0.03 -3.38 14.89
C GLU A 54 -0.46 -2.60 16.15
N GLU A 55 -0.55 -3.27 17.30
CA GLU A 55 -0.89 -2.62 18.57
C GLU A 55 0.19 -1.64 19.03
N ARG A 56 1.48 -1.99 18.85
CA ARG A 56 2.60 -1.09 19.14
C ARG A 56 2.55 0.16 18.26
N GLU A 57 2.35 -0.01 16.96
CA GLU A 57 2.27 1.08 16.00
C GLU A 57 1.09 2.00 16.30
N ARG A 58 -0.09 1.42 16.62
CA ARG A 58 -1.25 2.20 17.08
C ARG A 58 -0.94 2.97 18.35
N GLY A 59 -0.34 2.31 19.35
CA GLY A 59 0.02 2.95 20.62
C GLY A 59 1.02 4.09 20.46
N LEU A 60 1.97 3.98 19.52
CA LEU A 60 2.91 5.04 19.18
C LEU A 60 2.26 6.22 18.45
N GLN A 61 1.24 5.96 17.63
CA GLN A 61 0.50 7.01 16.90
C GLN A 61 -0.49 7.76 17.80
N THR A 62 -1.08 7.08 18.78
CA THR A 62 -2.09 7.69 19.67
C THR A 62 -1.45 8.47 20.80
N SER A 63 -1.84 9.73 20.98
CA SER A 63 -1.46 10.49 22.18
C SER A 63 -2.14 9.92 23.42
N VAL A 64 -1.44 9.90 24.55
CA VAL A 64 -1.99 9.44 25.83
C VAL A 64 -3.07 10.40 26.35
N ASP A 65 -4.20 9.86 26.82
CA ASP A 65 -5.29 10.63 27.40
C ASP A 65 -4.96 11.28 28.75
N ASN A 66 -5.64 12.38 29.05
CA ASN A 66 -5.51 13.08 30.33
C ASN A 66 -6.02 12.27 31.52
N ASP A 67 -6.87 11.25 31.28
CA ASP A 67 -7.37 10.38 32.34
C ASP A 67 -6.29 9.38 32.82
N ASN A 68 -5.27 9.14 32.00
CA ASN A 68 -4.17 8.23 32.34
C ASN A 68 -3.44 8.73 33.60
N LYS A 69 -3.26 7.82 34.57
CA LYS A 69 -2.58 8.11 35.84
C LYS A 69 -1.19 8.73 35.62
N GLY A 70 -0.44 8.26 34.62
CA GLY A 70 0.88 8.80 34.28
C GLY A 70 0.82 10.27 33.83
N MET A 71 -0.13 10.59 32.95
CA MET A 71 -0.35 11.97 32.49
C MET A 71 -0.77 12.88 33.65
N LYS A 72 -1.66 12.42 34.53
CA LYS A 72 -2.06 13.17 35.74
C LYS A 72 -0.88 13.46 36.66
N MET A 73 0.02 12.49 36.85
CA MET A 73 1.23 12.69 37.64
C MET A 73 2.17 13.71 36.99
N LEU A 74 2.41 13.60 35.68
CA LEU A 74 3.22 14.57 34.94
C LEU A 74 2.65 15.99 35.06
N MET A 75 1.34 16.15 34.88
CA MET A 75 0.68 17.44 35.03
C MET A 75 0.86 18.04 36.44
N LYS A 76 0.74 17.20 37.48
CA LYS A 76 1.00 17.63 38.87
C LYS A 76 2.45 18.04 39.10
N MET A 77 3.40 17.45 38.38
CA MET A 77 4.81 17.83 38.39
C MET A 77 5.12 19.08 37.54
N GLY A 78 4.11 19.69 36.92
CA GLY A 78 4.25 20.92 36.13
C GLY A 78 4.34 20.71 34.62
N PHE A 79 4.17 19.48 34.12
CA PHE A 79 4.07 19.24 32.68
C PHE A 79 2.80 19.85 32.09
N LYS A 80 2.92 20.52 30.95
CA LYS A 80 1.80 21.07 30.19
C LYS A 80 1.72 20.35 28.85
N LYS A 81 0.51 19.95 28.46
CA LYS A 81 0.28 19.27 27.17
C LYS A 81 0.76 20.19 26.03
N GLY A 82 1.65 19.67 25.19
CA GLY A 82 2.25 20.40 24.08
C GLY A 82 3.64 21.00 24.35
N ASN A 83 4.11 20.99 25.61
CA ASN A 83 5.49 21.39 25.92
C ASN A 83 6.42 20.17 25.94
N ALA A 84 7.68 20.38 25.59
CA ALA A 84 8.72 19.40 25.81
C ALA A 84 9.12 19.35 27.29
N LEU A 85 9.73 18.24 27.70
CA LEU A 85 10.35 18.13 29.03
C LEU A 85 11.64 18.98 29.09
N GLY A 86 12.02 19.42 30.29
CA GLY A 86 13.23 20.22 30.53
C GLY A 86 12.95 21.58 31.16
N LYS A 87 14.00 22.29 31.60
CA LYS A 87 13.89 23.52 32.41
C LYS A 87 13.16 24.63 31.67
N LYS A 88 13.39 24.76 30.37
CA LYS A 88 12.77 25.79 29.51
C LYS A 88 11.52 25.30 28.78
N GLY A 89 11.16 24.02 28.90
CA GLY A 89 9.99 23.44 28.24
C GLY A 89 10.11 23.25 26.72
N THR A 90 11.28 23.50 26.13
CA THR A 90 11.57 23.38 24.68
C THR A 90 12.81 22.55 24.36
N GLU A 91 13.50 22.04 25.37
CA GLU A 91 14.82 21.39 25.21
C GLU A 91 14.68 19.88 24.95
N GLY A 92 13.62 19.26 25.45
CA GLY A 92 13.35 17.83 25.26
C GLY A 92 12.73 17.49 23.91
N ILE A 93 12.72 16.20 23.60
CA ILE A 93 12.05 15.66 22.42
C ILE A 93 10.55 15.56 22.73
N MET A 94 9.71 16.06 21.81
CA MET A 94 8.24 15.98 21.94
C MET A 94 7.68 14.63 21.47
N GLU A 95 8.31 14.05 20.47
CA GLU A 95 7.89 12.77 19.88
C GLU A 95 8.75 11.61 20.42
N PRO A 96 8.16 10.42 20.60
CA PRO A 96 8.92 9.26 21.01
C PRO A 96 9.96 8.87 19.95
N ILE A 97 11.13 8.39 20.40
CA ILE A 97 12.20 7.92 19.53
C ILE A 97 11.72 6.67 18.77
N LYS A 98 11.89 6.67 17.45
CA LYS A 98 11.57 5.52 16.61
C LYS A 98 12.54 4.38 16.88
N VAL A 99 12.01 3.18 17.03
CA VAL A 99 12.79 1.96 17.29
C VAL A 99 12.65 1.02 16.10
N ASP A 100 13.77 0.72 15.45
CA ASP A 100 13.83 -0.27 14.38
C ASP A 100 14.10 -1.65 15.00
N LEU A 101 13.09 -2.51 14.99
CA LEU A 101 13.18 -3.86 15.52
C LEU A 101 13.69 -4.81 14.44
N LYS A 102 14.85 -5.42 14.69
CA LYS A 102 15.39 -6.45 13.80
C LYS A 102 14.55 -7.73 13.90
N THR A 103 13.82 -8.05 12.83
CA THR A 103 12.97 -9.25 12.73
C THR A 103 13.71 -10.46 12.15
N GLY A 104 14.88 -10.25 11.53
CA GLY A 104 15.65 -11.28 10.84
C GLY A 104 16.94 -11.72 11.54
N ARG A 105 17.57 -12.76 11.00
CA ARG A 105 18.88 -13.27 11.43
C ARG A 105 20.05 -12.75 10.59
N GLN A 106 19.79 -11.85 9.64
CA GLN A 106 20.80 -11.26 8.75
C GLN A 106 21.82 -10.43 9.53
N GLY A 107 22.98 -10.14 8.91
CA GLY A 107 23.98 -9.24 9.48
C GLY A 107 23.43 -7.82 9.67
N ILE A 108 23.99 -7.07 10.61
CA ILE A 108 23.70 -5.63 10.74
C ILE A 108 24.19 -4.94 9.45
N GLY A 109 23.36 -4.11 8.83
CA GLY A 109 23.66 -3.40 7.57
C GLY A 109 23.19 -4.09 6.29
N MET A 110 22.83 -5.38 6.33
CA MET A 110 22.35 -6.10 5.13
C MET A 110 20.98 -5.59 4.67
N GLU A 111 20.09 -5.28 5.61
CA GLU A 111 18.76 -4.75 5.32
C GLU A 111 18.82 -3.38 4.62
N SER A 112 19.79 -2.53 4.97
CA SER A 112 19.97 -1.24 4.30
C SER A 112 20.49 -1.37 2.87
N GLU A 113 21.34 -2.38 2.60
CA GLU A 113 21.83 -2.66 1.25
C GLU A 113 20.73 -3.24 0.37
N LEU A 114 19.98 -4.21 0.89
CA LEU A 114 18.83 -4.79 0.18
C LEU A 114 17.80 -3.71 -0.16
N ARG A 115 17.42 -2.87 0.81
CA ARG A 115 16.46 -1.78 0.59
C ARG A 115 16.97 -0.68 -0.34
N LYS A 116 18.29 -0.53 -0.51
CA LYS A 116 18.86 0.35 -1.55
C LYS A 116 18.70 -0.29 -2.92
N ARG A 117 19.10 -1.55 -3.04
CA ARG A 117 19.00 -2.30 -4.29
C ARG A 117 17.57 -2.39 -4.80
N GLU A 118 16.60 -2.69 -3.93
CA GLU A 118 15.18 -2.71 -4.29
C GLU A 118 14.70 -1.36 -4.85
N ARG A 119 15.11 -0.25 -4.22
CA ARG A 119 14.77 1.10 -4.72
C ARG A 119 15.39 1.39 -6.09
N GLU A 120 16.64 1.01 -6.29
CA GLU A 120 17.32 1.17 -7.58
C GLU A 120 16.64 0.34 -8.69
N GLU A 121 16.26 -0.91 -8.38
CA GLU A 121 15.53 -1.79 -9.30
C GLU A 121 14.13 -1.23 -9.63
N GLU A 122 13.40 -0.69 -8.64
CA GLU A 122 12.12 -0.01 -8.85
C GLU A 122 12.27 1.23 -9.75
N GLU A 123 13.25 2.09 -9.48
CA GLU A 123 13.54 3.26 -10.32
C GLU A 123 13.91 2.86 -11.75
N GLU A 124 14.70 1.80 -11.93
CA GLU A 124 15.01 1.28 -13.26
C GLU A 124 13.77 0.76 -13.99
N MET A 125 12.90 0.05 -13.29
CA MET A 125 11.65 -0.46 -13.84
C MET A 125 10.71 0.68 -14.24
N GLU A 126 10.61 1.74 -13.43
CA GLU A 126 9.85 2.93 -13.79
C GLU A 126 10.46 3.65 -14.99
N ARG A 127 11.78 3.83 -15.03
CA ARG A 127 12.47 4.43 -16.18
C ARG A 127 12.24 3.62 -17.45
N LYS A 128 12.26 2.28 -17.38
CA LYS A 128 11.97 1.41 -18.52
C LYS A 128 10.52 1.56 -18.97
N LYS A 129 9.55 1.60 -18.05
CA LYS A 129 8.12 1.81 -18.39
C LYS A 129 7.87 3.15 -19.07
N VAL A 130 8.50 4.22 -18.60
CA VAL A 130 8.35 5.57 -19.18
C VAL A 130 9.02 5.69 -20.55
N LYS A 131 10.07 4.91 -20.83
CA LYS A 131 10.84 4.96 -22.08
C LYS A 131 10.36 4.02 -23.19
N ILE A 132 9.24 3.29 -23.00
CA ILE A 132 8.71 2.45 -24.09
C ILE A 132 8.17 3.39 -25.17
N ASP A 133 8.87 3.46 -26.29
CA ASP A 133 8.44 4.19 -27.48
C ASP A 133 7.12 3.58 -28.00
N PRO A 134 6.10 4.39 -28.33
CA PRO A 134 4.87 3.92 -28.96
C PRO A 134 5.08 2.98 -30.15
N ASP A 135 6.18 3.11 -30.89
CA ASP A 135 6.51 2.24 -32.03
C ASP A 135 7.02 0.86 -31.58
N ASP A 136 7.82 0.79 -30.51
CA ASP A 136 8.29 -0.46 -29.92
C ASP A 136 7.13 -1.26 -29.31
N PHE A 137 6.20 -0.57 -28.64
CA PHE A 137 4.98 -1.21 -28.11
C PHE A 137 4.12 -1.83 -29.23
N ARG A 138 3.97 -1.11 -30.35
CA ARG A 138 3.25 -1.60 -31.54
C ARG A 138 3.92 -2.84 -32.14
N ALA A 139 5.26 -2.86 -32.20
CA ALA A 139 6.02 -4.00 -32.71
C ALA A 139 5.89 -5.24 -31.80
N ILE A 140 5.98 -5.07 -30.48
CA ILE A 140 5.82 -6.14 -29.49
C ILE A 140 4.41 -6.76 -29.59
N MET A 141 3.37 -5.93 -29.70
CA MET A 141 1.99 -6.41 -29.80
C MET A 141 1.74 -7.16 -31.13
N ALA A 142 2.34 -6.69 -32.23
CA ALA A 142 2.27 -7.38 -33.52
C ALA A 142 2.97 -8.74 -33.49
N GLN A 143 4.12 -8.86 -32.81
CA GLN A 143 4.82 -10.14 -32.63
C GLN A 143 3.98 -11.12 -31.80
N ARG A 144 3.44 -10.66 -30.66
CA ARG A 144 2.59 -11.48 -29.79
C ARG A 144 1.33 -11.98 -30.51
N ALA A 145 0.75 -11.15 -31.38
CA ALA A 145 -0.37 -11.56 -32.23
C ALA A 145 0.04 -12.68 -33.20
N LYS A 146 1.18 -12.55 -33.88
CA LYS A 146 1.70 -13.58 -34.81
C LYS A 146 1.98 -14.90 -34.10
N GLU A 147 2.61 -14.86 -32.93
CA GLU A 147 2.87 -16.06 -32.12
C GLU A 147 1.58 -16.76 -31.69
N SER A 148 0.57 -16.00 -31.26
CA SER A 148 -0.72 -16.58 -30.87
C SER A 148 -1.46 -17.25 -32.03
N GLN A 149 -1.28 -16.77 -33.25
CA GLN A 149 -1.83 -17.40 -34.46
C GLN A 149 -1.06 -18.67 -34.82
N HIS A 150 0.26 -18.67 -34.59
CA HIS A 150 1.10 -19.83 -34.85
C HIS A 150 0.86 -20.99 -33.87
N MET A 151 0.48 -20.67 -32.63
CA MET A 151 0.11 -21.64 -31.58
C MET A 151 -1.32 -22.18 -31.72
N ARG A 152 -2.10 -21.66 -32.67
CA ARG A 152 -3.50 -22.07 -32.93
C ARG A 152 -3.67 -23.03 -34.11
N HIS A 153 -2.57 -23.36 -34.79
CA HIS A 153 -2.49 -24.42 -35.80
C HIS A 153 -1.74 -25.62 -35.24
#